data_AF-A0A1U9MHG5-F1
#
_entry.id   AF-A0A1U9MHG5-F1
#
_cell.length_a   1.000
_cell.length_b   1.000
_cell.length_c   1.000
_cell.angle_alpha   90.00
_cell.angle_beta   90.00
_cell.angle_gamma   90.00
#
_symmetry.space_group_name_H-M   'P 1'
#
loop_
_entity.id
_entity.type
_entity.pdbx_description
1 polymer ?
#
loop_
_entity_poly.entity_id
_entity_poly.type
_entity_poly.pdbx_seq_one_letter_code
_entity_poly.pdbx_strand_id
1 'polypeptide(L)'
;MEPSKNINRLIEIMKSLRDPETGCPWDKEQNLKTIVPYTIEEVYEVADAIERDDKYDLCEELGDLLLQVVYYARIAEEEGSFDFGDVVYAITKKMIRRHPHVFGTAEQKERGLIKGEWERIKKEEKAERLEKRNKAGLPDDTKKGYLATVKTAQPPEKEAIALQERAAQTGFDWVRPEPVFEKIDEELSELEEALQTGEKKNIEDEFGDVYFTVLNLARTLDISPENALKKANKKFRYRFNFIENALAKQNKTLSDANLEEMEKFWNEAKLVKQ
;
A
#
# COMPACT_ATOMS: atom_id res chain seq x y z
N MET A 1 -32.50 8.75 10.62
CA MET A 1 -31.85 8.98 9.30
C MET A 1 -31.89 7.65 8.57
N GLU A 2 -32.25 7.59 7.28
CA GLU A 2 -32.40 6.31 6.54
C GLU A 2 -31.27 6.10 5.51
N PRO A 3 -30.82 4.85 5.27
CA PRO A 3 -29.83 4.55 4.23
C PRO A 3 -30.24 5.05 2.83
N SER A 4 -29.27 5.44 2.00
CA SER A 4 -29.52 5.98 0.65
C SER A 4 -28.37 5.68 -0.29
N LYS A 5 -28.69 5.56 -1.59
CA LYS A 5 -27.69 5.45 -2.68
C LYS A 5 -27.06 6.80 -3.08
N ASN A 6 -27.49 7.90 -2.46
CA ASN A 6 -26.95 9.23 -2.73
C ASN A 6 -25.79 9.53 -1.78
N ILE A 7 -24.64 9.91 -2.35
CA ILE A 7 -23.42 10.30 -1.60
C ILE A 7 -23.69 11.36 -0.52
N ASN A 8 -24.64 12.26 -0.73
CA ASN A 8 -24.98 13.28 0.25
C ASN A 8 -25.42 12.68 1.58
N ARG A 9 -26.07 11.50 1.58
CA ARG A 9 -26.43 10.81 2.82
C ARG A 9 -25.19 10.39 3.61
N LEU A 10 -24.15 9.91 2.96
CA LEU A 10 -22.90 9.53 3.63
C LEU A 10 -22.19 10.76 4.22
N ILE A 11 -22.17 11.87 3.47
CA ILE A 11 -21.62 13.15 3.95
C ILE A 11 -22.40 13.66 5.17
N GLU A 12 -23.74 13.60 5.14
CA GLU A 12 -24.61 13.97 6.26
C GLU A 12 -24.36 13.08 7.49
N ILE A 13 -24.23 11.76 7.30
CA ILE A 13 -23.92 10.82 8.38
C ILE A 13 -22.60 11.20 9.03
N MET A 14 -21.52 11.39 8.24
CA MET A 14 -20.21 11.74 8.77
C MET A 14 -20.24 13.07 9.53
N LYS A 15 -20.96 14.06 9.00
CA LYS A 15 -21.18 15.34 9.70
C LYS A 15 -21.89 15.15 11.04
N SER A 16 -22.90 14.29 11.12
CA SER A 16 -23.59 13.96 12.37
C SER A 16 -22.68 13.19 13.35
N LEU A 17 -21.88 12.24 12.85
CA LEU A 17 -20.93 11.48 13.69
C LEU A 17 -19.86 12.37 14.31
N ARG A 18 -19.42 13.40 13.59
CA ARG A 18 -18.40 14.36 14.05
C ARG A 18 -18.97 15.66 14.61
N ASP A 19 -20.28 15.74 14.82
CA ASP A 19 -20.90 16.92 15.43
C ASP A 19 -20.32 17.17 16.84
N PRO A 20 -19.80 18.36 17.18
CA PRO A 20 -19.09 18.58 18.44
C PRO A 20 -19.90 18.21 19.68
N GLU A 21 -21.20 18.53 19.67
CA GLU A 21 -22.10 18.38 20.81
C GLU A 21 -22.71 16.98 20.89
N THR A 22 -23.20 16.48 19.75
CA THR A 22 -24.04 15.26 19.68
C THR A 22 -23.38 14.08 18.99
N GLY A 23 -22.21 14.29 18.39
CA GLY A 23 -21.48 13.28 17.65
C GLY A 23 -20.87 12.18 18.52
N CYS A 24 -20.50 11.10 17.87
CA CYS A 24 -19.85 9.93 18.46
C CYS A 24 -18.50 10.33 19.10
N PRO A 25 -18.24 9.96 20.36
CA PRO A 25 -16.99 10.30 21.04
C PRO A 25 -15.74 9.86 20.28
N TRP A 26 -15.75 8.61 19.78
CA TRP A 26 -14.62 8.07 19.02
C TRP A 26 -14.38 8.85 17.75
N ASP A 27 -15.45 9.18 17.00
CA ASP A 27 -15.31 9.88 15.73
C ASP A 27 -14.74 11.28 15.92
N LYS A 28 -15.20 12.02 16.93
CA LYS A 28 -14.74 13.39 17.21
C LYS A 28 -13.25 13.46 17.57
N GLU A 29 -12.71 12.42 18.21
CA GLU A 29 -11.31 12.36 18.62
C GLU A 29 -10.34 12.08 17.46
N GLN A 30 -10.84 11.60 16.31
CA GLN A 30 -9.98 11.27 15.18
C GLN A 30 -9.45 12.50 14.46
N ASN A 31 -8.22 12.38 13.94
CA ASN A 31 -7.56 13.35 13.07
C ASN A 31 -7.02 12.65 11.81
N LEU A 32 -6.53 13.44 10.84
CA LEU A 32 -6.04 12.91 9.56
C LEU A 32 -5.03 11.77 9.71
N LYS A 33 -4.18 11.79 10.74
CA LYS A 33 -3.15 10.75 10.94
C LYS A 33 -3.73 9.47 11.54
N THR A 34 -4.70 9.58 12.45
CA THR A 34 -5.28 8.41 13.14
C THR A 34 -6.16 7.59 12.21
N ILE A 35 -6.68 8.19 11.13
CA ILE A 35 -7.49 7.50 10.11
C ILE A 35 -6.64 6.71 9.08
N VAL A 36 -5.34 7.03 8.95
CA VAL A 36 -4.45 6.38 7.94
C VAL A 36 -4.39 4.85 8.07
N PRO A 37 -4.22 4.25 9.27
CA PRO A 37 -4.17 2.79 9.40
C PRO A 37 -5.43 2.11 8.85
N TYR A 38 -6.62 2.61 9.20
CA TYR A 38 -7.89 2.08 8.70
C TYR A 38 -8.01 2.22 7.18
N THR A 39 -7.58 3.35 6.61
CA THR A 39 -7.57 3.50 5.15
C THR A 39 -6.68 2.47 4.45
N ILE A 40 -5.56 2.10 5.06
CA ILE A 40 -4.67 1.06 4.50
C ILE A 40 -5.34 -0.31 4.60
N GLU A 41 -6.01 -0.60 5.72
CA GLU A 41 -6.78 -1.82 5.94
C GLU A 41 -7.87 -2.00 4.87
N GLU A 42 -8.74 -1.01 4.64
CA GLU A 42 -9.80 -1.10 3.63
C GLU A 42 -9.26 -1.30 2.21
N VAL A 43 -8.08 -0.76 1.89
CA VAL A 43 -7.44 -0.98 0.59
C VAL A 43 -7.04 -2.45 0.42
N TYR A 44 -6.61 -3.12 1.49
CA TYR A 44 -6.28 -4.54 1.45
C TYR A 44 -7.52 -5.42 1.43
N GLU A 45 -8.59 -5.05 2.13
CA GLU A 45 -9.86 -5.79 2.08
C GLU A 45 -10.51 -5.71 0.69
N VAL A 46 -10.50 -4.54 0.04
CA VAL A 46 -10.88 -4.42 -1.39
C VAL A 46 -10.05 -5.35 -2.27
N ALA A 47 -8.73 -5.42 -2.04
CA ALA A 47 -7.85 -6.30 -2.81
C ALA A 47 -8.16 -7.79 -2.55
N ASP A 48 -8.43 -8.18 -1.30
CA ASP A 48 -8.80 -9.55 -0.93
C ASP A 48 -10.14 -9.97 -1.55
N ALA A 49 -11.16 -9.11 -1.49
CA ALA A 49 -12.46 -9.36 -2.12
C ALA A 49 -12.34 -9.58 -3.64
N ILE A 50 -11.47 -8.80 -4.32
CA ILE A 50 -11.15 -9.01 -5.74
C ILE A 50 -10.44 -10.35 -5.95
N GLU A 51 -9.45 -10.69 -5.12
CA GLU A 51 -8.72 -11.97 -5.22
C GLU A 51 -9.63 -13.19 -5.03
N ARG A 52 -10.69 -13.06 -4.23
CA ARG A 52 -11.72 -14.10 -4.02
C ARG A 52 -12.83 -14.11 -5.06
N ASP A 53 -12.87 -13.17 -6.01
CA ASP A 53 -14.01 -12.92 -6.91
C ASP A 53 -15.35 -12.74 -6.15
N ASP A 54 -15.29 -12.17 -4.95
CA ASP A 54 -16.46 -11.94 -4.09
C ASP A 54 -17.04 -10.55 -4.35
N LYS A 55 -18.04 -10.49 -5.23
CA LYS A 55 -18.69 -9.23 -5.63
C LYS A 55 -19.58 -8.63 -4.55
N TYR A 56 -20.06 -9.46 -3.62
CA TYR A 56 -20.88 -8.96 -2.52
C TYR A 56 -19.98 -8.17 -1.58
N ASP A 57 -18.90 -8.80 -1.15
CA ASP A 57 -17.91 -8.23 -0.23
C ASP A 57 -17.24 -7.00 -0.85
N LEU A 58 -16.85 -7.09 -2.13
CA LEU A 58 -16.27 -5.96 -2.85
C LEU A 58 -17.14 -4.69 -2.81
N CYS A 59 -18.47 -4.84 -2.79
CA CYS A 59 -19.37 -3.69 -2.70
C CYS A 59 -19.35 -3.06 -1.31
N GLU A 60 -19.23 -3.85 -0.25
CA GLU A 60 -19.14 -3.38 1.13
C GLU A 60 -17.77 -2.70 1.36
N GLU A 61 -16.68 -3.35 0.98
CA GLU A 61 -15.30 -2.84 1.14
C GLU A 61 -15.04 -1.54 0.34
N LEU A 62 -15.61 -1.41 -0.86
CA LEU A 62 -15.55 -0.14 -1.60
C LEU A 62 -16.34 0.98 -0.90
N GLY A 63 -17.39 0.62 -0.17
CA GLY A 63 -18.15 1.54 0.68
C GLY A 63 -17.32 2.02 1.87
N ASP A 64 -16.59 1.13 2.54
CA ASP A 64 -15.74 1.45 3.67
C ASP A 64 -14.52 2.28 3.24
N LEU A 65 -13.90 1.96 2.10
CA LEU A 65 -12.87 2.82 1.52
C LEU A 65 -13.40 4.22 1.16
N LEU A 66 -14.64 4.32 0.65
CA LEU A 66 -15.29 5.60 0.37
C LEU A 66 -15.59 6.38 1.66
N LEU A 67 -15.98 5.69 2.74
CA LEU A 67 -16.17 6.29 4.06
C LEU A 67 -14.90 7.01 4.51
N GLN A 68 -13.72 6.40 4.36
CA GLN A 68 -12.45 7.02 4.71
C GLN A 68 -12.21 8.34 3.96
N VAL A 69 -12.55 8.41 2.66
CA VAL A 69 -12.43 9.65 1.86
C VAL A 69 -13.37 10.74 2.37
N VAL A 70 -14.62 10.38 2.72
CA VAL A 70 -15.58 11.33 3.33
C VAL A 70 -15.10 11.80 4.70
N TYR A 71 -14.48 10.91 5.47
CA TYR A 71 -13.89 11.21 6.77
C TYR A 71 -12.81 12.28 6.66
N TYR A 72 -11.84 12.09 5.76
CA TYR A 72 -10.77 13.06 5.53
C TYR A 72 -11.31 14.41 5.05
N ALA A 73 -12.27 14.40 4.13
CA ALA A 73 -12.90 15.61 3.66
C ALA A 73 -13.63 16.35 4.78
N ARG A 74 -14.28 15.63 5.70
CA ARG A 74 -14.97 16.23 6.84
C ARG A 74 -14.00 16.89 7.82
N ILE A 75 -12.89 16.22 8.17
CA ILE A 75 -11.84 16.81 9.02
C ILE A 75 -11.25 18.06 8.35
N ALA A 76 -10.94 17.98 7.05
CA ALA A 76 -10.39 19.11 6.31
C ALA A 76 -11.37 20.30 6.22
N GLU A 77 -12.67 20.03 6.12
CA GLU A 77 -13.72 21.05 6.14
C GLU A 77 -13.81 21.73 7.51
N GLU A 78 -13.72 20.96 8.60
CA GLU A 78 -13.66 21.46 9.99
C GLU A 78 -12.44 22.35 10.23
N GLU A 79 -11.32 22.06 9.57
CA GLU A 79 -10.10 22.87 9.58
C GLU A 79 -10.16 24.07 8.62
N GLY A 80 -11.25 24.25 7.87
CA GLY A 80 -11.42 25.34 6.89
C GLY A 80 -10.52 25.23 5.65
N SER A 81 -10.05 24.02 5.33
CA SER A 81 -9.09 23.77 4.24
C SER A 81 -9.76 23.45 2.90
N PHE A 82 -10.58 22.40 2.84
CA PHE A 82 -11.32 21.97 1.66
C PHE A 82 -12.47 21.04 2.07
N ASP A 83 -13.47 20.88 1.20
CA ASP A 83 -14.59 19.97 1.44
C ASP A 83 -14.62 18.76 0.48
N PHE A 84 -15.63 17.90 0.62
CA PHE A 84 -15.77 16.73 -0.26
C PHE A 84 -16.01 17.13 -1.73
N GLY A 85 -16.70 18.26 -1.98
CA GLY A 85 -16.90 18.80 -3.31
C GLY A 85 -15.59 19.19 -3.98
N ASP A 86 -14.65 19.77 -3.23
CA ASP A 86 -13.30 20.07 -3.72
C ASP A 86 -12.53 18.81 -4.12
N VAL A 87 -12.66 17.72 -3.36
CA VAL A 87 -12.06 16.41 -3.69
C VAL A 87 -12.62 15.91 -5.03
N VAL A 88 -13.94 15.93 -5.19
CA VAL A 88 -14.63 15.53 -6.44
C VAL A 88 -14.21 16.43 -7.60
N TYR A 89 -14.14 17.74 -7.40
CA TYR A 89 -13.71 18.68 -8.43
C TYR A 89 -12.25 18.41 -8.86
N ALA A 90 -11.36 18.15 -7.91
CA ALA A 90 -9.95 17.87 -8.19
C ALA A 90 -9.77 16.62 -9.05
N ILE A 91 -10.49 15.53 -8.76
CA ILE A 91 -10.40 14.29 -9.54
C ILE A 91 -11.09 14.42 -10.90
N THR A 92 -12.29 15.01 -10.96
CA THR A 92 -13.03 15.16 -12.22
C THR A 92 -12.31 16.09 -13.20
N LYS A 93 -11.80 17.23 -12.74
CA LYS A 93 -10.95 18.13 -13.54
C LYS A 93 -9.74 17.40 -14.12
N LYS A 94 -9.05 16.58 -13.32
CA LYS A 94 -7.88 15.79 -13.73
C LYS A 94 -8.27 14.73 -14.78
N MET A 95 -9.36 14.00 -14.55
CA MET A 95 -9.81 12.95 -15.46
C MET A 95 -10.25 13.52 -16.82
N ILE A 96 -10.99 14.64 -16.81
CA ILE A 96 -11.39 15.34 -18.05
C ILE A 96 -10.15 15.81 -18.83
N ARG A 97 -9.20 16.45 -18.14
CA ARG A 97 -7.97 16.96 -18.78
C ARG A 97 -7.11 15.85 -19.38
N ARG A 98 -6.97 14.71 -18.71
CA ARG A 98 -6.12 13.59 -19.15
C ARG A 98 -6.73 12.73 -20.27
N HIS A 99 -8.01 12.91 -20.58
CA HIS A 99 -8.73 12.16 -21.61
C HIS A 99 -9.37 13.08 -22.66
N PRO A 100 -8.59 13.90 -23.38
CA PRO A 100 -9.12 14.78 -24.42
C PRO A 100 -9.77 13.98 -25.58
N HIS A 101 -9.35 12.73 -25.79
CA HIS A 101 -9.97 11.82 -26.74
C HIS A 101 -11.39 11.39 -26.34
N VAL A 102 -11.80 11.56 -25.08
CA VAL A 102 -13.17 11.29 -24.60
C VAL A 102 -13.95 12.61 -24.40
N PHE A 103 -13.33 13.58 -23.73
CA PHE A 103 -13.99 14.79 -23.23
C PHE A 103 -13.60 16.10 -23.97
N GLY A 104 -12.66 16.04 -24.90
CA GLY A 104 -12.16 17.21 -25.63
C GLY A 104 -13.04 17.61 -26.83
N THR A 105 -12.47 18.44 -27.71
CA THR A 105 -13.11 18.89 -28.96
C THR A 105 -13.30 17.73 -29.95
N ALA A 106 -14.16 17.90 -30.96
CA ALA A 106 -14.37 16.88 -32.00
C ALA A 106 -13.06 16.39 -32.64
N GLU A 107 -12.15 17.32 -32.95
CA GLU A 107 -10.81 17.03 -33.49
C GLU A 107 -9.94 16.22 -32.51
N GLN A 108 -10.04 16.48 -31.20
CA GLN A 108 -9.31 15.70 -30.19
C GLN A 108 -9.86 14.29 -30.03
N LYS A 109 -11.18 14.12 -30.15
CA LYS A 109 -11.82 12.79 -30.11
C LYS A 109 -11.45 11.95 -31.32
N GLU A 110 -11.46 12.53 -32.52
CA GLU A 110 -11.11 11.85 -33.76
C GLU A 110 -9.64 11.43 -33.81
N ARG A 111 -8.72 12.25 -33.29
CA ARG A 111 -7.28 11.95 -33.25
C ARG A 111 -6.90 10.80 -32.30
N GLY A 112 -7.77 10.44 -31.36
CA GLY A 112 -7.48 9.40 -30.37
C GLY A 112 -6.34 9.77 -29.40
N LEU A 113 -5.85 8.79 -28.64
CA LEU A 113 -4.79 8.99 -27.66
C LEU A 113 -3.41 9.02 -28.35
N ILE A 114 -2.75 10.18 -28.34
CA ILE A 114 -1.41 10.31 -28.93
C ILE A 114 -0.33 9.87 -27.93
N LYS A 115 0.62 9.05 -28.40
CA LYS A 115 1.76 8.59 -27.58
C LYS A 115 2.55 9.80 -27.07
N GLY A 116 2.72 9.89 -25.75
CA GLY A 116 3.48 10.97 -25.08
C GLY A 116 2.65 12.20 -24.67
N GLU A 117 1.40 12.32 -25.15
CA GLU A 117 0.51 13.43 -24.75
C GLU A 117 0.19 13.38 -23.24
N TRP A 118 0.01 12.17 -22.71
CA TRP A 118 -0.25 11.96 -21.29
C TRP A 118 0.91 12.41 -20.40
N GLU A 119 2.15 12.14 -20.82
CA GLU A 119 3.36 12.61 -20.10
C GLU A 119 3.50 14.13 -20.17
N ARG A 120 3.15 14.76 -21.31
CA ARG A 120 3.12 16.23 -21.42
C ARG A 120 2.10 16.85 -20.46
N ILE A 121 0.86 16.33 -20.46
CA ILE A 121 -0.21 16.82 -19.58
C ILE A 121 0.20 16.71 -18.10
N LYS A 122 0.83 15.60 -17.71
CA LYS A 122 1.36 15.43 -16.34
C LYS A 122 2.43 16.46 -15.97
N LYS A 123 3.33 16.79 -16.89
CA LYS A 123 4.38 17.80 -16.65
C LYS A 123 3.78 19.17 -16.41
N GLU A 124 2.77 19.56 -17.19
CA GLU A 124 2.03 20.82 -17.02
C GLU A 124 1.28 20.86 -15.69
N GLU A 125 0.57 19.78 -15.33
CA GLU A 125 -0.12 19.67 -14.03
C GLU A 125 0.86 19.82 -12.85
N LYS A 126 2.07 19.25 -12.96
CA LYS A 126 3.11 19.38 -11.93
C LYS A 126 3.58 20.84 -11.80
N ALA A 127 3.79 21.53 -12.92
CA ALA A 127 4.20 22.93 -12.93
C ALA A 127 3.12 23.84 -12.32
N GLU A 128 1.85 23.67 -12.71
CA GLU A 128 0.72 24.42 -12.14
C GLU A 128 0.54 24.17 -10.63
N ARG A 129 0.73 22.91 -10.18
CA ARG A 129 0.69 22.58 -8.74
C ARG A 129 1.79 23.31 -7.97
N LEU A 130 3.01 23.33 -8.51
CA LEU A 130 4.14 24.02 -7.89
C LEU A 130 3.86 25.52 -7.78
N GLU A 131 3.35 26.15 -8.84
CA GLU A 131 2.98 27.57 -8.83
C GLU A 131 1.92 27.89 -7.77
N LYS A 132 0.86 27.06 -7.66
CA LYS A 132 -0.19 27.23 -6.65
C LYS A 132 0.34 27.07 -5.23
N ARG A 133 1.18 26.06 -4.99
CA ARG A 133 1.81 25.85 -3.68
C ARG A 133 2.69 27.03 -3.27
N ASN A 134 3.48 27.56 -4.20
CA ASN A 134 4.30 28.73 -3.97
C ASN A 134 3.45 29.97 -3.62
N LYS A 135 2.34 30.19 -4.34
CA LYS A 135 1.40 31.29 -4.02
C LYS A 135 0.74 31.13 -2.66
N ALA A 136 0.49 29.90 -2.22
CA ALA A 136 -0.07 29.59 -0.90
C ALA A 136 0.97 29.65 0.24
N GLY A 137 2.24 30.01 -0.04
CA GLY A 137 3.30 30.02 0.97
C GLY A 137 3.66 28.64 1.52
N LEU A 138 3.22 27.57 0.85
CA LEU A 138 3.53 26.20 1.26
C LEU A 138 5.00 25.91 0.92
N PRO A 139 5.71 25.14 1.78
CA PRO A 139 7.09 24.77 1.53
C PRO A 139 7.25 24.15 0.14
N ASP A 140 8.35 24.53 -0.52
CA ASP A 140 8.72 23.97 -1.79
C ASP A 140 8.82 22.44 -1.65
N ASP A 141 8.00 21.75 -2.43
CA ASP A 141 7.97 20.29 -2.48
C ASP A 141 9.06 19.73 -3.40
N THR A 142 9.88 20.59 -4.03
CA THR A 142 11.05 20.15 -4.78
C THR A 142 12.01 19.43 -3.86
N LYS A 143 11.78 18.13 -3.79
CA LYS A 143 12.59 17.19 -3.03
C LYS A 143 14.02 17.30 -3.59
N LYS A 144 14.94 17.86 -2.80
CA LYS A 144 16.35 18.05 -3.15
C LYS A 144 17.09 16.73 -2.96
N GLY A 145 17.83 16.29 -3.97
CA GLY A 145 18.54 15.01 -3.98
C GLY A 145 18.01 14.05 -5.04
N TYR A 146 18.87 13.17 -5.56
CA TYR A 146 18.54 12.32 -6.70
C TYR A 146 17.44 11.28 -6.39
N LEU A 147 17.47 10.72 -5.17
CA LEU A 147 16.46 9.81 -4.62
C LEU A 147 15.25 10.54 -4.05
N ALA A 148 15.35 11.85 -3.89
CA ALA A 148 14.32 12.61 -3.22
C ALA A 148 12.98 12.51 -3.98
N THR A 149 12.98 12.27 -5.29
CA THR A 149 11.74 12.02 -6.05
C THR A 149 10.94 10.78 -5.65
N VAL A 150 11.52 9.84 -4.89
CA VAL A 150 10.81 8.68 -4.36
C VAL A 150 9.77 9.13 -3.33
N LYS A 151 8.59 8.51 -3.36
CA LYS A 151 7.52 8.82 -2.42
C LYS A 151 7.80 8.11 -1.09
N THR A 152 7.67 8.83 0.01
CA THR A 152 7.85 8.30 1.38
C THR A 152 6.51 7.84 1.99
N ALA A 153 5.38 8.26 1.40
CA ALA A 153 4.04 7.86 1.83
C ALA A 153 3.58 6.64 1.02
N GLN A 154 4.25 5.50 1.22
CA GLN A 154 3.91 4.20 0.65
C GLN A 154 4.42 3.10 1.60
N PRO A 155 3.98 1.83 1.46
CA PRO A 155 4.55 0.73 2.21
C PRO A 155 6.08 0.72 2.11
N PRO A 156 6.83 0.47 3.19
CA PRO A 156 8.30 0.54 3.21
C PRO A 156 8.95 -0.30 2.10
N GLU A 157 8.38 -1.44 1.73
CA GLU A 157 8.88 -2.30 0.65
C GLU A 157 8.81 -1.61 -0.70
N LYS A 158 7.71 -0.91 -0.99
CA LYS A 158 7.54 -0.15 -2.23
C LYS A 158 8.47 1.04 -2.28
N GLU A 159 8.76 1.65 -1.13
CA GLU A 159 9.78 2.68 -1.01
C GLU A 159 11.18 2.15 -1.28
N ALA A 160 11.57 1.04 -0.65
CA ALA A 160 12.86 0.40 -0.86
C ALA A 160 13.10 0.06 -2.34
N ILE A 161 12.14 -0.61 -2.99
CA ILE A 161 12.24 -0.94 -4.42
C ILE A 161 12.36 0.33 -5.28
N ALA A 162 11.56 1.36 -5.00
CA ALA A 162 11.62 2.62 -5.75
C ALA A 162 12.94 3.38 -5.55
N LEU A 163 13.54 3.32 -4.35
CA LEU A 163 14.88 3.85 -4.08
C LEU A 163 15.93 3.11 -4.91
N GLN A 164 15.85 1.78 -4.94
CA GLN A 164 16.77 0.92 -5.69
C GLN A 164 16.63 1.12 -7.21
N GLU A 165 15.42 1.16 -7.76
CA GLU A 165 15.16 1.47 -9.17
C GLU A 165 15.70 2.85 -9.54
N ARG A 166 15.54 3.82 -8.65
CA ARG A 166 16.03 5.17 -8.89
C ARG A 166 17.56 5.18 -8.90
N ALA A 167 18.20 4.61 -7.88
CA ALA A 167 19.66 4.46 -7.79
C ALA A 167 20.22 3.73 -9.02
N ALA A 168 19.56 2.66 -9.48
CA ALA A 168 19.97 1.91 -10.65
C ALA A 168 20.11 2.75 -11.93
N GLN A 169 19.29 3.78 -12.10
CA GLN A 169 19.36 4.68 -13.25
C GLN A 169 20.65 5.52 -13.33
N THR A 170 21.45 5.59 -12.25
CA THR A 170 22.79 6.23 -12.27
C THR A 170 23.91 5.24 -12.60
N GLY A 171 23.59 3.94 -12.76
CA GLY A 171 24.57 2.87 -12.83
C GLY A 171 24.97 2.30 -11.46
N PHE A 172 24.38 2.79 -10.36
CA PHE A 172 24.48 2.16 -9.05
C PHE A 172 23.48 1.00 -8.97
N ASP A 173 23.77 -0.08 -9.69
CA ASP A 173 22.94 -1.28 -9.73
C ASP A 173 23.78 -2.56 -9.81
N TRP A 174 23.30 -3.62 -9.16
CA TRP A 174 23.74 -4.98 -9.37
C TRP A 174 22.86 -5.61 -10.45
N VAL A 175 23.30 -5.50 -11.70
CA VAL A 175 22.54 -5.96 -12.88
C VAL A 175 22.40 -7.49 -12.93
N ARG A 176 23.11 -8.23 -12.08
CA ARG A 176 23.08 -9.69 -12.01
C ARG A 176 22.72 -10.16 -10.60
N PRO A 177 22.05 -11.33 -10.43
CA PRO A 177 21.70 -11.85 -9.11
C PRO A 177 22.90 -12.23 -8.24
N GLU A 178 24.02 -12.69 -8.82
CA GLU A 178 25.13 -13.26 -8.06
C GLU A 178 25.75 -12.26 -7.07
N PRO A 179 26.09 -11.01 -7.45
CA PRO A 179 26.54 -9.99 -6.50
C PRO A 179 25.50 -9.63 -5.42
N VAL A 180 24.21 -9.82 -5.70
CA VAL A 180 23.16 -9.55 -4.69
C VAL A 180 23.16 -10.64 -3.63
N PHE A 181 23.40 -11.91 -3.99
CA PHE A 181 23.57 -12.98 -3.01
C PHE A 181 24.79 -12.75 -2.11
N GLU A 182 25.92 -12.32 -2.68
CA GLU A 182 27.11 -11.97 -1.88
C GLU A 182 26.79 -10.85 -0.88
N LYS A 183 26.03 -9.84 -1.29
CA LYS A 183 25.59 -8.79 -0.37
C LYS A 183 24.61 -9.30 0.69
N ILE A 184 23.69 -10.20 0.35
CA ILE A 184 22.80 -10.83 1.36
C ILE A 184 23.62 -11.57 2.42
N ASP A 185 24.66 -12.31 2.02
CA ASP A 185 25.54 -13.02 2.97
C ASP A 185 26.32 -12.04 3.87
N GLU A 186 26.74 -10.89 3.34
CA GLU A 186 27.34 -9.79 4.10
C GLU A 186 26.38 -9.22 5.14
N GLU A 187 25.17 -8.81 4.74
CA GLU A 187 24.15 -8.25 5.66
C GLU A 187 23.72 -9.26 6.74
N LEU A 188 23.65 -10.55 6.39
CA LEU A 188 23.37 -11.62 7.36
C LEU A 188 24.49 -11.74 8.39
N SER A 189 25.75 -11.57 7.97
CA SER A 189 26.89 -11.61 8.87
C SER A 189 26.88 -10.40 9.83
N GLU A 190 26.56 -9.20 9.33
CA GLU A 190 26.42 -7.99 10.15
C GLU A 190 25.28 -8.13 11.17
N LEU A 191 24.14 -8.70 10.77
CA LEU A 191 23.05 -9.04 11.69
C LEU A 191 23.47 -10.06 12.76
N GLU A 192 24.23 -11.10 12.40
CA GLU A 192 24.77 -12.06 13.36
C GLU A 192 25.71 -11.40 14.38
N GLU A 193 26.55 -10.46 13.95
CA GLU A 193 27.41 -9.67 14.84
C GLU A 193 26.58 -8.76 15.77
N ALA A 194 25.55 -8.09 15.24
CA ALA A 194 24.64 -7.27 16.04
C ALA A 194 23.90 -8.08 17.12
N LEU A 195 23.52 -9.32 16.82
CA LEU A 195 22.91 -10.22 17.79
C LEU A 195 23.84 -10.53 18.98
N GLN A 196 25.16 -10.53 18.78
CA GLN A 196 26.12 -10.77 19.86
C GLN A 196 26.21 -9.60 20.85
N THR A 197 25.97 -8.37 20.39
CA THR A 197 26.00 -7.18 21.26
C THR A 197 24.71 -7.04 22.09
N GLY A 198 23.59 -7.56 21.58
CA GLY A 198 22.28 -7.49 22.22
C GLY A 198 21.64 -6.11 22.19
N GLU A 199 22.24 -5.14 21.49
CA GLU A 199 21.67 -3.81 21.32
C GLU A 199 20.52 -3.86 20.32
N LYS A 200 19.28 -3.81 20.84
CA LYS A 200 18.07 -3.93 20.02
C LYS A 200 18.02 -2.97 18.83
N LYS A 201 18.52 -1.75 19.00
CA LYS A 201 18.52 -0.76 17.92
C LYS A 201 19.44 -1.19 16.78
N ASN A 202 20.66 -1.65 17.12
CA ASN A 202 21.58 -2.15 16.11
C ASN A 202 21.02 -3.39 15.40
N ILE A 203 20.40 -4.32 16.14
CA ILE A 203 19.74 -5.50 15.56
C ILE A 203 18.61 -5.09 14.60
N GLU A 204 17.82 -4.08 14.95
CA GLU A 204 16.75 -3.55 14.09
C GLU A 204 17.30 -2.90 12.82
N ASP A 205 18.39 -2.14 12.94
CA ASP A 205 19.08 -1.51 11.81
C ASP A 205 19.60 -2.59 10.83
N GLU A 206 20.39 -3.56 11.30
CA GLU A 206 20.94 -4.63 10.43
C GLU A 206 19.84 -5.54 9.84
N PHE A 207 18.77 -5.82 10.59
CA PHE A 207 17.63 -6.58 10.06
C PHE A 207 16.95 -5.84 8.91
N GLY A 208 16.88 -4.51 9.02
CA GLY A 208 16.41 -3.63 7.95
C GLY A 208 17.24 -3.77 6.68
N ASP A 209 18.57 -3.82 6.80
CA ASP A 209 19.48 -3.90 5.65
C ASP A 209 19.46 -5.29 4.98
N VAL A 210 19.32 -6.37 5.75
CA VAL A 210 19.00 -7.71 5.21
C VAL A 210 17.72 -7.66 4.38
N TYR A 211 16.64 -7.09 4.93
CA TYR A 211 15.36 -7.03 4.23
C TYR A 211 15.43 -6.14 2.98
N PHE A 212 16.10 -5.00 3.05
CA PHE A 212 16.34 -4.11 1.92
C PHE A 212 17.07 -4.83 0.78
N THR A 213 18.09 -5.61 1.10
CA THR A 213 18.87 -6.37 0.12
C THR A 213 18.08 -7.54 -0.48
N VAL A 214 17.24 -8.22 0.30
CA VAL A 214 16.30 -9.23 -0.23
C VAL A 214 15.28 -8.62 -1.20
N LEU A 215 14.77 -7.42 -0.92
CA LEU A 215 13.90 -6.70 -1.87
C LEU A 215 14.64 -6.33 -3.15
N ASN A 216 15.93 -6.01 -3.06
CA ASN A 216 16.78 -5.76 -4.22
C ASN A 216 16.96 -7.01 -5.09
N LEU A 217 17.09 -8.18 -4.47
CA LEU A 217 17.12 -9.45 -5.20
C LEU A 217 15.81 -9.69 -5.95
N ALA A 218 14.67 -9.48 -5.29
CA ALA A 218 13.37 -9.64 -5.93
C ALA A 218 13.21 -8.69 -7.14
N ARG A 219 13.65 -7.43 -7.02
CA ARG A 219 13.71 -6.48 -8.15
C ARG A 219 14.59 -6.99 -9.29
N THR A 220 15.80 -7.49 -8.97
CA THR A 220 16.75 -8.03 -9.96
C THR A 220 16.21 -9.25 -10.70
N LEU A 221 15.36 -10.04 -10.03
CA LEU A 221 14.67 -11.21 -10.60
C LEU A 221 13.34 -10.87 -11.30
N ASP A 222 12.93 -9.60 -11.37
CA ASP A 222 11.62 -9.16 -11.87
C ASP A 222 10.43 -9.83 -11.15
N ILE A 223 10.57 -9.97 -9.83
CA ILE A 223 9.56 -10.59 -8.95
C ILE A 223 8.92 -9.50 -8.08
N SER A 224 7.59 -9.49 -8.02
CA SER A 224 6.86 -8.74 -6.99
C SER A 224 7.04 -9.40 -5.62
N PRO A 225 7.69 -8.75 -4.65
CA PRO A 225 7.87 -9.31 -3.31
C PRO A 225 6.53 -9.56 -2.62
N GLU A 226 5.58 -8.64 -2.80
CA GLU A 226 4.22 -8.74 -2.27
C GLU A 226 3.54 -10.04 -2.74
N ASN A 227 3.57 -10.32 -4.04
CA ASN A 227 2.97 -11.53 -4.60
C ASN A 227 3.73 -12.80 -4.19
N ALA A 228 5.07 -12.73 -4.10
CA ALA A 228 5.88 -13.85 -3.64
C ALA A 228 5.55 -14.22 -2.18
N LEU A 229 5.43 -13.22 -1.31
CA LEU A 229 5.06 -13.38 0.09
C LEU A 229 3.61 -13.87 0.23
N LYS A 230 2.64 -13.32 -0.52
CA LYS A 230 1.26 -13.83 -0.56
C LYS A 230 1.21 -15.32 -0.88
N LYS A 231 1.98 -15.77 -1.89
CA LYS A 231 2.10 -17.20 -2.23
C LYS A 231 2.75 -18.01 -1.10
N ALA A 232 3.77 -17.47 -0.42
CA ALA A 232 4.39 -18.12 0.74
C ALA A 232 3.40 -18.26 1.90
N ASN A 233 2.63 -17.23 2.22
CA ASN A 233 1.60 -17.23 3.26
C ASN A 233 0.50 -18.25 2.96
N LYS A 234 0.02 -18.33 1.70
CA LYS A 234 -0.94 -19.35 1.28
C LYS A 234 -0.39 -20.77 1.47
N LYS A 235 0.88 -20.99 1.10
CA LYS A 235 1.57 -22.27 1.33
C LYS A 235 1.67 -22.61 2.82
N PHE A 236 2.02 -21.63 3.65
CA PHE A 236 2.12 -21.81 5.10
C PHE A 236 0.75 -22.21 5.69
N ARG A 237 -0.30 -21.44 5.41
CA ARG A 237 -1.68 -21.72 5.87
C ARG A 237 -2.13 -23.12 5.47
N TYR A 238 -1.93 -23.49 4.20
CA TYR A 238 -2.27 -24.83 3.72
C TYR A 238 -1.54 -25.94 4.51
N ARG A 239 -0.23 -25.81 4.67
CA ARG A 239 0.59 -26.82 5.37
C ARG A 239 0.24 -26.89 6.85
N PHE A 240 -0.06 -25.75 7.48
CA PHE A 240 -0.46 -25.72 8.87
C PHE A 240 -1.84 -26.36 9.07
N ASN A 241 -2.81 -26.05 8.21
CA ASN A 241 -4.11 -26.71 8.21
C ASN A 241 -3.97 -28.23 7.98
N PHE A 242 -3.00 -28.67 7.17
CA PHE A 242 -2.70 -30.09 7.00
C PHE A 242 -2.24 -30.73 8.32
N ILE A 243 -1.34 -30.07 9.06
CA ILE A 243 -0.91 -30.52 10.40
C ILE A 243 -2.13 -30.67 11.32
N GLU A 244 -2.97 -29.63 11.40
CA GLU A 244 -4.17 -29.65 12.25
C GLU A 244 -5.10 -30.82 11.90
N ASN A 245 -5.38 -31.03 10.61
CA ASN A 245 -6.21 -32.13 10.16
C ASN A 245 -5.58 -33.51 10.42
N ALA A 246 -4.26 -33.62 10.31
CA ALA A 246 -3.55 -34.87 10.60
C ALA A 246 -3.57 -35.21 12.09
N LEU A 247 -3.39 -34.21 12.96
CA LEU A 247 -3.52 -34.36 14.41
C LEU A 247 -4.96 -34.67 14.83
N ALA A 248 -5.95 -34.00 14.24
CA ALA A 248 -7.36 -34.26 14.51
C ALA A 248 -7.77 -35.71 14.19
N LYS A 249 -7.22 -36.30 13.11
CA LYS A 249 -7.42 -37.74 12.79
C LYS A 249 -6.85 -38.69 13.85
N GLN A 250 -5.94 -38.20 14.69
CA GLN A 250 -5.36 -38.92 15.81
C GLN A 250 -5.99 -38.53 17.15
N ASN A 251 -7.08 -37.77 17.14
CA ASN A 251 -7.71 -37.17 18.33
C ASN A 251 -6.73 -36.33 19.17
N LYS A 252 -5.75 -35.70 18.52
CA LYS A 252 -4.80 -34.76 19.13
C LYS A 252 -5.11 -33.33 18.71
N THR A 253 -4.79 -32.38 19.57
CA THR A 253 -4.77 -30.94 19.28
C THR A 253 -3.34 -30.47 19.01
N LEU A 254 -3.17 -29.22 18.54
CA LEU A 254 -1.85 -28.61 18.38
C LEU A 254 -1.06 -28.55 19.69
N SER A 255 -1.75 -28.30 20.81
CA SER A 255 -1.13 -28.28 22.15
C SER A 255 -0.62 -29.65 22.62
N ASP A 256 -1.12 -30.73 22.03
CA ASP A 256 -0.70 -32.10 22.36
C ASP A 256 0.50 -32.57 21.53
N ALA A 257 0.88 -31.82 20.49
CA ALA A 257 1.93 -32.18 19.57
C ALA A 257 3.24 -31.44 19.90
N ASN A 258 4.36 -32.13 19.73
CA ASN A 258 5.68 -31.51 19.79
C ASN A 258 6.14 -31.06 18.38
N LEU A 259 7.24 -30.31 18.33
CA LEU A 259 7.78 -29.78 17.06
C LEU A 259 8.13 -30.89 16.06
N GLU A 260 8.68 -32.01 16.51
CA GLU A 260 9.06 -33.14 15.65
C GLU A 260 7.82 -33.77 14.97
N GLU A 261 6.73 -33.96 15.74
CA GLU A 261 5.46 -34.45 15.21
C GLU A 261 4.87 -33.47 14.17
N MET A 262 4.89 -32.17 14.46
CA MET A 262 4.43 -31.13 13.53
C MET A 262 5.31 -31.08 12.27
N GLU A 263 6.62 -31.20 12.40
CA GLU A 263 7.57 -31.17 11.28
C GLU A 263 7.40 -32.39 10.36
N LYS A 264 7.06 -33.55 10.91
CA LYS A 264 6.70 -34.72 10.11
C LYS A 264 5.49 -34.43 9.21
N PHE A 265 4.39 -33.97 9.76
CA PHE A 265 3.20 -33.62 8.97
C PHE A 265 3.45 -32.44 8.02
N TRP A 266 4.30 -31.48 8.41
CA TRP A 266 4.73 -30.39 7.54
C TRP A 266 5.46 -30.90 6.29
N ASN A 267 6.37 -31.86 6.47
CA ASN A 267 7.10 -32.48 5.36
C ASN A 267 6.18 -33.35 4.49
N GLU A 268 5.22 -34.06 5.08
CA GLU A 268 4.16 -34.75 4.33
C GLU A 268 3.33 -33.76 3.48
N ALA A 269 2.96 -32.61 4.05
CA ALA A 269 2.21 -31.57 3.35
C ALA A 269 2.97 -30.95 2.17
N LYS A 270 4.32 -30.97 2.17
CA LYS A 270 5.13 -30.53 1.01
C LYS A 270 5.03 -31.46 -0.19
N LEU A 271 4.71 -32.74 0.01
CA LEU A 271 4.65 -33.76 -1.04
C LEU A 271 3.31 -33.75 -1.78
N VAL A 272 2.26 -33.18 -1.18
CA VAL A 272 0.96 -33.00 -1.83
C VAL A 272 1.08 -31.87 -2.85
N LYS A 273 0.91 -32.19 -4.15
CA LYS A 273 0.93 -31.18 -5.21
C LYS A 273 -0.17 -30.14 -4.96
N GLN A 274 0.25 -28.88 -4.90
CA GLN A 274 -0.60 -27.70 -4.79
C GLN A 274 -1.03 -27.20 -6.17
#